data_AF-Q12J45-F1
#
_entry.id   AF-Q12J45-F1
#
_cell.length_a   1.000
_cell.length_b   1.000
_cell.length_c   1.000
_cell.angle_alpha   90.00
_cell.angle_beta   90.00
_cell.angle_gamma   90.00
#
_symmetry.space_group_name_H-M   'P 1'
#
loop_
_entity.id
_entity.type
_entity.pdbx_description
1 polymer ?
#
loop_
_entity_poly.entity_id
_entity_poly.type
_entity_poly.pdbx_seq_one_letter_code
_entity_poly.pdbx_strand_id
1 'polypeptide(L)'
;MFNSIKDTVFASVTLILLAIIGICYISIESLQARNALLNNDISELNVSNQALISNIESKEVQIARLKQHYEIVIALNAQHRKNLNDINATHKSRMDKANQLRSSNNEPTKDWANALLPVDAVQLLKSAHCQSGDTDQDGVCAPTS
;
A
#
# COMPACT_ATOMS: atom_id res chain seq x y z
N MET A 1 35.89 27.46 -85.04
CA MET A 1 34.67 26.74 -84.65
C MET A 1 34.92 25.68 -83.56
N PHE A 2 36.02 24.91 -83.62
CA PHE A 2 36.33 23.85 -82.63
C PHE A 2 36.65 24.31 -81.19
N ASN A 3 37.19 25.51 -80.97
CA ASN A 3 37.45 26.01 -79.60
C ASN A 3 36.15 26.34 -78.84
N SER A 4 35.16 26.94 -79.50
CA SER A 4 33.85 27.22 -78.90
C SER A 4 33.12 25.95 -78.44
N ILE A 5 33.28 24.84 -79.17
CA ILE A 5 32.67 23.55 -78.81
C ILE A 5 33.37 22.95 -77.59
N LYS A 6 34.70 22.99 -77.53
CA LYS A 6 35.47 22.52 -76.36
C LYS A 6 35.12 23.32 -75.10
N ASP A 7 35.07 24.64 -75.20
CA ASP A 7 34.76 25.51 -74.05
C ASP A 7 33.31 25.31 -73.56
N THR A 8 32.36 25.10 -74.49
CA THR A 8 30.96 24.79 -74.13
C THR A 8 30.82 23.41 -73.48
N VAL A 9 31.55 22.41 -73.99
CA VAL A 9 31.57 21.06 -73.39
C VAL A 9 32.19 21.08 -72.00
N PHE A 10 33.32 21.78 -71.81
CA PHE A 10 33.92 21.95 -70.48
C PHE A 10 32.99 22.66 -69.49
N ALA A 11 32.32 23.74 -69.91
CA ALA A 11 31.35 24.45 -69.08
C ALA A 11 30.13 23.59 -68.70
N SER A 12 29.66 22.72 -69.61
CA SER A 12 28.56 21.80 -69.31
C SER A 12 28.94 20.71 -68.31
N VAL A 13 30.16 20.16 -68.42
CA VAL A 13 30.66 19.11 -67.53
C VAL A 13 30.89 19.66 -66.11
N THR A 14 31.42 20.88 -65.96
CA THR A 14 31.60 21.50 -64.65
C THR A 14 30.28 21.82 -63.96
N LEU A 15 29.26 22.26 -64.70
CA LEU A 15 27.91 22.47 -64.19
C LEU A 15 27.27 21.17 -63.69
N ILE A 16 27.43 20.07 -64.43
CA ILE A 16 26.94 18.75 -64.03
C ILE A 16 27.64 18.29 -62.73
N LEU A 17 28.95 18.46 -62.63
CA LEU A 17 29.70 18.12 -61.40
C LEU A 17 29.24 18.94 -60.19
N LEU A 18 29.02 20.25 -60.35
CA LEU A 18 28.51 21.11 -59.28
C LEU A 18 27.10 20.70 -58.84
N ALA A 19 26.23 20.32 -59.80
CA ALA A 19 24.90 19.81 -59.48
C ALA A 19 24.97 18.49 -58.70
N ILE A 20 25.85 17.57 -59.08
CA ILE A 20 26.05 16.29 -58.37
C ILE A 20 26.55 16.52 -56.93
N ILE A 21 27.51 17.43 -56.74
CA ILE A 21 28.03 17.77 -55.40
C ILE A 21 26.91 18.38 -54.54
N GLY A 22 26.10 19.28 -55.10
CA GLY A 22 24.96 19.87 -54.40
C GLY A 22 23.93 18.82 -53.96
N ILE A 23 23.59 17.86 -54.83
CA ILE A 23 22.66 16.76 -54.51
C ILE A 23 23.25 15.85 -53.43
N CYS A 24 24.54 15.53 -53.51
CA CYS A 24 25.24 14.75 -52.48
C CYS A 24 25.19 15.45 -51.12
N TYR A 25 25.41 16.76 -51.07
CA TYR A 25 25.39 17.53 -49.82
C TYR A 25 24.01 17.49 -49.16
N ILE A 26 22.94 17.78 -49.92
CA ILE A 26 21.55 17.71 -49.43
C ILE A 26 21.21 16.30 -48.94
N SER A 27 21.67 15.27 -49.65
CA SER A 27 21.45 13.87 -49.26
C SER A 27 22.14 13.55 -47.92
N ILE A 28 23.37 14.01 -47.71
CA ILE A 28 24.11 13.82 -46.46
C ILE A 28 23.41 14.51 -45.30
N GLU A 29 22.97 15.76 -45.47
CA GLU A 29 22.20 16.48 -44.45
C GLU A 29 20.89 15.76 -44.10
N SER A 30 20.18 15.25 -45.11
CA SER A 30 18.94 14.49 -44.89
C SER A 30 19.18 13.19 -44.11
N LEU A 31 20.31 12.50 -44.35
CA LEU A 31 20.68 11.29 -43.64
C LEU A 31 21.13 11.59 -42.20
N GLN A 32 21.85 12.70 -41.98
CA GLN A 32 22.22 13.16 -40.64
C GLN A 32 20.97 13.54 -39.82
N ALA A 33 20.03 14.27 -40.43
CA ALA A 33 18.77 14.62 -39.79
C ALA A 33 17.95 13.37 -39.42
N ARG A 34 17.85 12.39 -40.33
CA ARG A 34 17.19 11.10 -40.06
C ARG A 34 17.86 10.32 -38.94
N ASN A 35 19.19 10.25 -38.91
CA ASN A 35 19.93 9.61 -37.83
C ASN A 35 19.75 10.32 -36.49
N ALA A 36 19.73 11.65 -36.49
CA ALA A 36 19.48 12.43 -35.28
C ALA A 36 18.07 12.19 -34.72
N LEU A 37 17.05 12.15 -35.59
CA LEU A 37 15.68 11.80 -35.20
C LEU A 37 15.61 10.39 -34.63
N LEU A 38 16.21 9.41 -35.31
CA LEU A 38 16.21 8.03 -34.84
C LEU A 38 16.92 7.86 -33.49
N ASN A 39 18.02 8.58 -33.27
CA ASN A 39 18.72 8.60 -31.98
C ASN A 39 17.87 9.23 -30.87
N ASN A 40 17.12 10.28 -31.18
CA ASN A 40 16.19 10.89 -30.23
C ASN A 40 15.05 9.92 -29.88
N ASP A 41 14.45 9.26 -30.87
CA ASP A 41 13.38 8.27 -30.65
C ASP A 41 13.89 7.09 -29.79
N ILE A 42 15.11 6.62 -30.05
CA ILE A 42 15.76 5.58 -29.24
C ILE A 42 15.99 6.06 -27.81
N SER A 43 16.42 7.31 -27.63
CA SER A 43 16.65 7.90 -26.31
C SER A 43 15.34 8.03 -25.52
N GLU A 44 14.28 8.53 -26.16
CA GLU A 44 12.95 8.64 -25.56
C GLU A 44 12.40 7.27 -25.15
N LEU A 45 12.51 6.28 -26.04
CA LEU A 45 12.08 4.92 -25.74
C LEU A 45 12.86 4.32 -24.58
N ASN A 46 14.16 4.59 -24.48
CA ASN A 46 14.99 4.12 -23.37
C ASN A 46 14.59 4.77 -22.04
N VAL A 47 14.32 6.08 -22.02
CA VAL A 47 13.81 6.78 -20.83
C VAL A 47 12.46 6.21 -20.39
N SER A 48 11.55 5.98 -21.35
CA SER A 48 10.25 5.36 -21.07
C SER A 48 10.40 3.95 -20.50
N ASN A 49 11.30 3.14 -21.06
CA ASN A 49 11.58 1.80 -20.52
C ASN A 49 12.16 1.83 -19.11
N GLN A 50 13.08 2.75 -18.82
CA GLN A 50 13.64 2.92 -17.47
C GLN A 50 12.56 3.34 -16.47
N ALA A 51 11.66 4.24 -16.87
CA ALA A 51 10.52 4.64 -16.04
C ALA A 51 9.57 3.44 -15.78
N LEU A 52 9.34 2.59 -16.77
CA LEU A 52 8.53 1.38 -16.62
C LEU A 52 9.18 0.38 -15.66
N ILE A 53 10.48 0.14 -15.79
CA ILE A 53 11.26 -0.75 -14.91
C ILE A 53 11.18 -0.24 -13.47
N SER A 54 11.44 1.04 -13.25
CA SER A 54 11.35 1.65 -11.91
C SER A 54 9.95 1.52 -11.30
N ASN A 55 8.90 1.68 -12.12
CA ASN A 55 7.52 1.47 -11.68
C ASN A 55 7.24 0.00 -11.31
N ILE A 56 7.78 -0.95 -12.06
CA ILE A 56 7.65 -2.39 -11.76
C ILE A 56 8.33 -2.71 -10.43
N GLU A 57 9.59 -2.28 -10.24
CA GLU A 57 10.34 -2.48 -8.99
C GLU A 57 9.60 -1.87 -7.79
N SER A 58 9.06 -0.65 -7.94
CA SER A 58 8.27 0.01 -6.89
C SER A 58 7.02 -0.80 -6.54
N LYS A 59 6.31 -1.34 -7.53
CA LYS A 59 5.14 -2.20 -7.30
C LYS A 59 5.51 -3.52 -6.64
N GLU A 60 6.62 -4.14 -7.03
CA GLU A 60 7.11 -5.37 -6.40
C GLU A 60 7.40 -5.16 -4.90
N VAL A 61 8.05 -4.04 -4.55
CA VAL A 61 8.28 -3.66 -3.16
C VAL A 61 6.96 -3.45 -2.40
N GLN A 62 5.96 -2.82 -3.02
CA GLN A 62 4.64 -2.66 -2.40
C GLN A 62 3.92 -3.99 -2.18
N ILE A 63 4.00 -4.90 -3.16
CA ILE A 63 3.43 -6.26 -3.05
C ILE A 63 4.09 -7.02 -1.90
N ALA A 64 5.42 -6.96 -1.78
CA ALA A 64 6.15 -7.60 -0.69
C ALA A 64 5.72 -7.07 0.68
N ARG A 65 5.59 -5.74 0.84
CA ARG A 65 5.08 -5.13 2.08
C ARG A 65 3.64 -5.54 2.37
N LEU A 66 2.78 -5.56 1.36
CA LEU A 66 1.38 -5.94 1.52
C LEU A 66 1.24 -7.38 1.98
N LYS A 67 2.07 -8.28 1.43
CA LYS A 67 2.14 -9.68 1.89
C LYS A 67 2.55 -9.78 3.36
N GLN A 68 3.57 -9.02 3.78
CA GLN A 68 3.98 -8.98 5.19
C GLN A 68 2.86 -8.46 6.11
N HIS A 69 2.18 -7.39 5.71
CA HIS A 69 1.04 -6.85 6.48
C HIS A 69 -0.11 -7.87 6.57
N TYR A 70 -0.39 -8.58 5.49
CA TYR A 70 -1.41 -9.62 5.46
C TYR A 70 -1.09 -10.76 6.45
N GLU A 71 0.16 -11.22 6.49
CA GLU A 71 0.61 -12.25 7.44
C GLU A 71 0.46 -11.77 8.90
N ILE A 72 0.81 -10.52 9.20
CA ILE A 72 0.63 -9.92 10.52
C ILE A 72 -0.85 -9.88 10.91
N VAL A 73 -1.73 -9.45 10.00
CA VAL A 73 -3.18 -9.38 10.26
C VAL A 73 -3.77 -10.77 10.50
N ILE A 74 -3.33 -11.79 9.75
CA ILE A 74 -3.75 -13.17 10.01
C ILE A 74 -3.34 -13.62 11.41
N ALA A 75 -2.08 -13.41 11.78
CA ALA A 75 -1.57 -13.80 13.09
C ALA A 75 -2.34 -13.09 14.22
N LEU A 76 -2.58 -11.78 14.05
CA LEU A 76 -3.36 -10.98 15.00
C LEU A 76 -4.79 -11.50 15.14
N ASN A 77 -5.47 -11.80 14.02
CA ASN A 77 -6.83 -12.36 14.04
C ASN A 77 -6.87 -13.76 14.68
N ALA A 78 -5.85 -14.59 14.46
CA ALA A 78 -5.74 -15.88 15.13
C ALA A 78 -5.59 -15.71 16.65
N GLN A 79 -4.72 -14.79 17.10
CA GLN A 79 -4.55 -14.49 18.51
C GLN A 79 -5.82 -13.89 19.13
N HIS A 80 -6.50 -12.99 18.43
CA HIS A 80 -7.75 -12.39 18.89
C HIS A 80 -8.84 -13.44 19.11
N ARG A 81 -9.05 -14.35 18.15
CA ARG A 81 -10.00 -15.47 18.32
C ARG A 81 -9.64 -16.37 19.50
N LYS A 82 -8.35 -16.64 19.72
CA LYS A 82 -7.89 -17.40 20.88
C LYS A 82 -8.22 -16.68 22.19
N ASN A 83 -7.96 -15.38 22.28
CA ASN A 83 -8.28 -14.57 23.45
C ASN A 83 -9.78 -14.53 23.73
N LEU A 84 -10.63 -14.37 22.71
CA LEU A 84 -12.08 -14.42 22.87
C LEU A 84 -12.56 -15.77 23.41
N ASN A 85 -12.01 -16.88 22.90
CA ASN A 85 -12.34 -18.20 23.39
C ASN A 85 -11.92 -18.38 24.85
N ASP A 86 -10.74 -17.89 25.24
CA ASP A 86 -10.23 -17.97 26.61
C ASP A 86 -11.06 -17.12 27.59
N ILE A 87 -11.42 -15.89 27.20
CA ILE A 87 -12.30 -15.01 27.97
C ILE A 87 -13.67 -15.66 28.15
N ASN A 88 -14.26 -16.20 27.09
CA ASN A 88 -15.55 -16.88 27.16
C ASN A 88 -15.52 -18.13 28.05
N ALA A 89 -14.45 -18.94 27.94
CA ALA A 89 -14.27 -20.11 28.79
C ALA A 89 -14.10 -19.72 30.27
N THR A 90 -13.30 -18.67 30.53
CA THR A 90 -13.09 -18.13 31.88
C THR A 90 -14.39 -17.56 32.46
N HIS A 91 -15.14 -16.79 31.66
CA HIS A 91 -16.43 -16.23 32.07
C HIS A 91 -17.42 -17.35 32.41
N LYS A 92 -17.56 -18.34 31.53
CA LYS A 92 -18.41 -19.51 31.76
C LYS A 92 -18.02 -20.25 33.04
N SER A 93 -16.74 -20.55 33.23
CA SER A 93 -16.22 -21.21 34.44
C SER A 93 -16.53 -20.43 35.72
N ARG A 94 -16.37 -19.09 35.69
CA ARG A 94 -16.72 -18.22 36.83
C ARG A 94 -18.21 -18.23 37.11
N MET A 95 -19.04 -18.19 36.07
CA MET A 95 -20.50 -18.23 36.18
C MET A 95 -20.97 -19.57 36.75
N ASP A 96 -20.41 -20.68 36.28
CA ASP A 96 -20.72 -22.02 36.78
C ASP A 96 -20.36 -22.15 38.27
N LYS A 97 -19.19 -21.64 38.69
CA LYS A 97 -18.80 -21.59 40.11
C LYS A 97 -19.72 -20.71 40.94
N ALA A 98 -20.10 -19.54 40.43
CA ALA A 98 -21.05 -18.67 41.12
C ALA A 98 -22.42 -19.35 41.30
N ASN A 99 -22.90 -20.05 40.27
CA ASN A 99 -24.14 -20.81 40.34
C ASN A 99 -24.05 -21.96 41.36
N GLN A 100 -22.93 -22.68 41.42
CA GLN A 100 -22.70 -23.71 42.44
C GLN A 100 -22.76 -23.16 43.87
N LEU A 101 -22.23 -21.95 44.11
CA LEU A 101 -22.34 -21.29 45.41
C LEU A 101 -23.79 -20.94 45.73
N ARG A 102 -24.54 -20.43 44.74
CA ARG A 102 -25.95 -20.06 44.88
C ARG A 102 -26.87 -21.26 45.07
N SER A 103 -26.48 -22.45 44.63
CA SER A 103 -27.21 -23.71 44.81
C SER A 103 -26.55 -24.65 45.82
N SER A 104 -25.69 -24.13 46.71
CA SER A 104 -24.99 -24.95 47.69
C SER A 104 -25.95 -25.55 48.72
N ASN A 105 -25.66 -26.77 49.18
CA ASN A 105 -26.37 -27.42 50.28
C ASN A 105 -26.02 -26.82 51.66
N ASN A 106 -25.02 -25.94 51.72
CA ASN A 106 -24.67 -25.20 52.94
C ASN A 106 -25.49 -23.90 52.98
N GLU A 107 -26.49 -23.85 53.87
CA GLU A 107 -27.41 -22.71 53.99
C GLU A 107 -26.69 -21.36 54.20
N PRO A 108 -25.74 -21.22 55.13
CA PRO A 108 -24.93 -19.99 55.24
C PRO A 108 -24.27 -19.53 53.93
N THR A 109 -23.68 -20.47 53.17
CA THR A 109 -23.05 -20.15 51.88
C THR A 109 -24.08 -19.77 50.83
N LYS A 110 -25.23 -20.47 50.81
CA LYS A 110 -26.34 -20.21 49.90
C LYS A 110 -26.96 -18.84 50.15
N ASP A 111 -27.19 -18.50 51.42
CA ASP A 111 -27.77 -17.23 51.85
C ASP A 111 -26.82 -16.07 51.52
N TRP A 112 -25.53 -16.22 51.82
CA TRP A 112 -24.51 -15.23 51.45
C TRP A 112 -24.44 -15.02 49.93
N ALA A 113 -24.41 -16.10 49.13
CA ALA A 113 -24.29 -16.01 47.68
C ALA A 113 -25.53 -15.43 46.99
N ASN A 114 -26.70 -15.54 47.62
CA ASN A 114 -27.97 -14.98 47.12
C ASN A 114 -28.34 -13.65 47.78
N ALA A 115 -27.58 -13.18 48.77
CA ALA A 115 -27.78 -11.89 49.40
C ALA A 115 -27.61 -10.76 48.37
N LEU A 116 -28.42 -9.72 48.52
CA LEU A 116 -28.29 -8.51 47.70
C LEU A 116 -26.94 -7.84 48.00
N LEU A 117 -26.24 -7.44 46.94
CA LEU A 117 -25.06 -6.61 47.07
C LEU A 117 -25.44 -5.27 47.73
N PRO A 118 -24.70 -4.83 48.76
CA PRO A 118 -24.86 -3.49 49.32
C PRO A 118 -24.70 -2.42 48.25
N VAL A 119 -25.45 -1.33 48.37
CA VAL A 119 -25.45 -0.20 47.40
C VAL A 119 -24.02 0.32 47.16
N ASP A 120 -23.22 0.44 48.22
CA ASP A 120 -21.84 0.92 48.15
C ASP A 120 -20.94 -0.03 47.34
N ALA A 121 -21.15 -1.34 47.45
CA ALA A 121 -20.42 -2.34 46.66
C ALA A 121 -20.79 -2.28 45.18
N VAL A 122 -22.07 -2.01 44.88
CA VAL A 122 -22.54 -1.79 43.50
C VAL A 122 -21.92 -0.52 42.91
N GLN A 123 -21.84 0.56 43.70
CA GLN A 123 -21.20 1.81 43.25
C GLN A 123 -19.70 1.63 43.00
N LEU A 124 -18.99 0.90 43.87
CA LEU A 124 -17.58 0.57 43.67
C LEU A 124 -17.33 -0.27 42.41
N LEU A 125 -18.19 -1.25 42.14
CA LEU A 125 -18.10 -2.05 40.91
C LEU A 125 -18.33 -1.19 39.66
N LYS A 126 -19.29 -0.26 39.72
CA LYS A 126 -19.53 0.70 38.64
C LYS A 126 -18.34 1.64 38.44
N SER A 127 -17.75 2.18 39.51
CA SER A 127 -16.59 3.07 39.41
C SER A 127 -15.33 2.36 38.91
N ALA A 128 -15.10 1.12 39.34
CA ALA A 128 -13.99 0.30 38.86
C ALA A 128 -14.14 -0.04 37.37
N HIS A 129 -15.37 -0.29 36.91
CA HIS A 129 -15.67 -0.48 35.49
C HIS A 129 -15.39 0.79 34.68
N CYS A 130 -15.74 1.97 35.20
CA CYS A 130 -15.46 3.25 34.54
C CYS A 130 -13.95 3.57 34.44
N GLN A 131 -13.14 3.13 35.42
CA GLN A 131 -11.66 3.29 35.37
C GLN A 131 -10.98 2.32 34.38
N SER A 132 -11.65 1.24 34.00
CA SER A 132 -11.13 0.22 33.07
C SER A 132 -11.10 0.69 31.61
N GLY A 133 -11.64 1.87 31.29
CA GLY A 133 -11.56 2.48 29.96
C GLY A 133 -12.56 1.96 28.92
N ASP A 134 -13.42 1.01 29.26
CA ASP A 134 -14.50 0.52 28.40
C ASP A 134 -15.75 1.37 28.63
N THR A 135 -15.96 2.38 27.79
CA THR A 135 -17.17 3.19 27.78
C THR A 135 -18.02 2.78 26.58
N ASP A 136 -19.15 2.10 26.82
CA ASP A 136 -20.18 1.87 25.81
C ASP A 136 -21.32 2.90 25.95
N GLN A 137 -22.05 3.07 24.85
CA GLN A 137 -22.77 4.22 24.31
C GLN A 137 -23.93 4.80 25.12
N ASP A 138 -24.18 4.33 26.34
CA ASP A 138 -25.15 4.96 27.25
C ASP A 138 -24.51 6.00 28.19
N GLY A 139 -23.20 6.22 28.09
CA GLY A 139 -22.58 7.54 28.29
C GLY A 139 -22.75 8.22 29.65
N VAL A 140 -23.11 7.54 30.73
CA VAL A 140 -23.05 8.14 32.08
C VAL A 140 -21.78 7.69 32.80
N CYS A 141 -20.67 8.24 32.32
CA CYS A 141 -19.46 8.44 33.10
C CYS A 141 -19.24 9.96 33.20
N ALA A 142 -19.71 10.64 34.26
CA ALA A 142 -19.25 11.99 34.66
C ALA A 142 -19.82 12.41 36.04
N PRO A 143 -19.19 13.36 36.78
CA PRO A 143 -17.89 14.00 36.56
C PRO A 143 -16.88 13.70 37.68
N THR A 144 -15.59 13.64 37.32
CA THR A 144 -14.52 13.94 38.27
C THR A 144 -14.64 15.42 38.65
N SER A 145 -14.75 15.69 39.95
CA SER A 145 -14.66 17.02 40.57
C SER A 145 -13.44 17.81 40.11
#